data_AF-G8DTS5-F1
#
_entry.id   AF-G8DTS5-F1
#
_cell.length_a   1.000
_cell.length_b   1.000
_cell.length_c   1.000
_cell.angle_alpha   90.00
_cell.angle_beta   90.00
_cell.angle_gamma   90.00
#
_symmetry.space_group_name_H-M   'P 1'
#
loop_
_entity.id
_entity.type
_entity.pdbx_description
1 polymer ?
#
loop_
_entity_poly.entity_id
_entity_poly.type
_entity_poly.pdbx_seq_one_letter_code
_entity_poly.pdbx_strand_id
1 'polypeptide(L)'
;ITGGLSGSFNAARVARDMYIEEHPNVNIHLIDSLSASGEMDLLVDEINRLIGAGLDFSQVVEAITHYREHSKLLFVLAKVDNLVKNGRLSKLVGTVVGLLNIRMVGEASAEGKLELLQKARGHKKSVTAAFEEMKKAGYDGGRIVMAHRNNAKFFQQFSELVKASFPTAVIDEVATSGLCSFYAEEGGLLMGYEVKA
;
A
#
# COMPACT_ATOMS: atom_id res chain seq x y z
N ILE A 1 6.23 -1.62 7.20
CA ILE A 1 4.81 -2.06 7.25
C ILE A 1 4.18 -1.45 8.48
N THR A 2 2.91 -1.07 8.37
CA THR A 2 2.11 -0.43 9.42
C THR A 2 2.38 -0.97 10.82
N GLY A 3 2.69 -0.07 11.76
CA GLY A 3 2.70 -0.37 13.19
C GLY A 3 1.31 -0.72 13.74
N GLY A 4 0.24 -0.32 13.05
CA GLY A 4 -1.15 -0.59 13.45
C GLY A 4 -1.56 -2.07 13.34
N LEU A 5 -0.88 -2.87 12.52
CA LEU A 5 -1.20 -4.29 12.29
C LEU A 5 0.00 -5.23 12.47
N SER A 6 1.17 -4.70 12.81
CA SER A 6 2.40 -5.47 12.99
C SER A 6 3.28 -4.90 14.09
N GLY A 7 3.92 -5.78 14.86
CA GLY A 7 4.97 -5.39 15.81
C GLY A 7 6.26 -4.91 15.16
N SER A 8 6.39 -4.96 13.82
CA SER A 8 7.60 -4.59 13.08
C SER A 8 8.10 -3.18 13.40
N PHE A 9 7.21 -2.19 13.49
CA PHE A 9 7.62 -0.81 13.79
C PHE A 9 8.17 -0.68 15.22
N ASN A 10 7.52 -1.31 16.20
CA ASN A 10 8.03 -1.32 17.57
C ASN A 10 9.36 -2.08 17.68
N ALA A 11 9.53 -3.20 16.98
CA ALA A 11 10.80 -3.92 16.93
C ALA A 11 11.93 -3.05 16.35
N ALA A 12 11.64 -2.29 15.27
CA ALA A 12 12.59 -1.33 14.70
C ALA A 12 12.93 -0.21 15.69
N ARG A 13 11.96 0.28 16.47
CA ARG A 13 12.19 1.26 17.54
C ARG A 13 13.16 0.75 18.60
N VAL A 14 12.93 -0.47 19.10
CA VAL A 14 13.83 -1.11 20.07
C VAL A 14 15.25 -1.26 19.50
N ALA A 15 15.36 -1.76 18.26
CA ALA A 15 16.66 -1.93 17.61
C ALA A 15 17.40 -0.60 17.40
N ARG A 16 16.68 0.46 16.99
CA ARG A 16 17.27 1.81 16.88
C ARG A 16 17.80 2.29 18.22
N ASP A 17 17.01 2.18 19.28
CA ASP A 17 17.36 2.69 20.61
C ASP A 17 18.66 2.01 21.10
N MET A 18 18.78 0.69 20.91
CA MET A 18 20.00 -0.07 21.19
C MET A 18 21.18 0.38 20.32
N TYR A 19 20.95 0.60 19.03
CA TYR A 19 22.02 0.94 18.09
C TYR A 19 22.61 2.34 18.35
N ILE A 20 21.76 3.31 18.71
CA ILE A 20 22.18 4.67 19.05
C ILE A 20 22.98 4.69 20.36
N GLU A 21 22.64 3.83 21.34
CA GLU A 21 23.40 3.69 22.58
C GLU A 21 24.85 3.26 22.32
N GLU A 22 25.06 2.33 21.39
CA GLU A 22 26.39 1.87 20.98
C GLU A 22 27.10 2.83 19.99
N HIS A 23 26.34 3.64 19.24
CA HIS A 23 26.85 4.48 18.16
C HIS A 23 26.27 5.92 18.23
N PRO A 24 26.74 6.78 19.14
CA PRO A 24 26.10 8.06 19.44
C PRO A 24 26.12 9.10 18.30
N ASN A 25 26.91 8.88 17.25
CA ASN A 25 27.05 9.80 16.12
C ASN A 25 26.22 9.40 14.89
N VAL A 26 25.38 8.37 14.98
CA VAL A 26 24.55 7.91 13.86
C VAL A 26 23.17 8.57 13.88
N ASN A 27 22.66 8.91 12.70
CA ASN A 27 21.30 9.41 12.55
C ASN A 27 20.40 8.28 12.03
N ILE A 28 19.33 7.97 12.77
CA ILE A 28 18.34 6.97 12.36
C ILE A 28 16.94 7.56 12.50
N HIS A 29 16.21 7.59 11.39
CA HIS A 29 14.81 7.96 11.35
C HIS A 29 13.96 6.72 11.04
N LEU A 30 12.89 6.52 11.81
CA LEU A 30 11.95 5.42 11.61
C LEU A 30 10.66 5.97 11.02
N ILE A 31 10.27 5.44 9.87
CA ILE A 31 9.03 5.79 9.19
C ILE A 31 8.04 4.65 9.43
N ASP A 32 6.99 4.94 10.19
CA ASP A 32 5.81 4.07 10.13
C ASP A 32 5.07 4.40 8.84
N SER A 33 5.11 3.46 7.90
CA SER A 33 4.41 3.60 6.63
C SER A 33 2.89 3.73 6.81
N LEU A 34 2.33 3.25 7.93
CA LEU A 34 0.88 3.07 8.12
C LEU A 34 0.21 2.29 6.98
N SER A 35 1.01 1.53 6.23
CA SER A 35 0.59 0.87 5.00
C SER A 35 1.40 -0.41 4.75
N ALA A 36 1.34 -0.95 3.54
CA ALA A 36 2.07 -2.12 3.09
C ALA A 36 2.30 -2.09 1.57
N SER A 37 3.24 -2.92 1.09
CA SER A 37 3.44 -3.22 -0.33
C SER A 37 3.64 -1.98 -1.21
N GLY A 38 2.85 -1.79 -2.28
CA GLY A 38 3.11 -0.77 -3.30
C GLY A 38 3.29 0.66 -2.75
N GLU A 39 2.63 1.02 -1.65
CA GLU A 39 2.87 2.32 -1.02
C GLU A 39 4.22 2.38 -0.30
N MET A 40 4.66 1.28 0.34
CA MET A 40 6.02 1.20 0.87
C MET A 40 7.06 1.26 -0.25
N ASP A 41 6.79 0.66 -1.41
CA ASP A 41 7.68 0.71 -2.56
C ASP A 41 7.84 2.16 -3.06
N LEU A 42 6.73 2.92 -3.15
CA LEU A 42 6.76 4.36 -3.44
C LEU A 42 7.58 5.16 -2.41
N LEU A 43 7.41 4.90 -1.12
CA LEU A 43 8.17 5.59 -0.07
C LEU A 43 9.68 5.32 -0.20
N VAL A 44 10.07 4.06 -0.45
CA VAL A 44 11.48 3.68 -0.58
C VAL A 44 12.10 4.29 -1.84
N ASP A 45 11.38 4.29 -2.96
CA ASP A 45 11.83 4.93 -4.19
C ASP A 45 12.04 6.43 -4.01
N GLU A 46 11.12 7.11 -3.31
CA GLU A 46 11.24 8.54 -3.07
C GLU A 46 12.42 8.86 -2.14
N ILE A 47 12.63 8.07 -1.08
CA ILE A 47 13.83 8.20 -0.23
C ILE A 47 15.10 8.09 -1.07
N ASN A 48 15.18 7.08 -1.94
CA ASN A 48 16.34 6.90 -2.82
C ASN A 48 16.52 8.08 -3.79
N ARG A 49 15.43 8.61 -4.34
CA ARG A 49 15.47 9.78 -5.23
C ARG A 49 15.97 11.03 -4.50
N LEU A 50 15.46 11.29 -3.29
CA LEU A 50 15.85 12.44 -2.47
C LEU A 50 17.34 12.36 -2.07
N ILE A 51 17.81 11.18 -1.67
CA ILE A 51 19.23 10.93 -1.39
C ILE A 51 20.09 11.12 -2.65
N GLY A 52 19.65 10.56 -3.78
CA GLY A 52 20.34 10.71 -5.07
C GLY A 52 20.39 12.15 -5.58
N ALA A 53 19.46 13.00 -5.14
CA ALA A 53 19.45 14.44 -5.39
C ALA A 53 20.38 15.23 -4.44
N GLY A 54 21.04 14.57 -3.48
CA GLY A 54 22.03 15.17 -2.60
C GLY A 54 21.45 15.89 -1.39
N LEU A 55 20.18 15.64 -1.03
CA LEU A 55 19.58 16.19 0.19
C LEU A 55 20.28 15.63 1.43
N ASP A 56 20.42 16.45 2.46
CA ASP A 56 20.90 16.00 3.75
C ASP A 56 19.85 15.17 4.51
N PHE A 57 20.28 14.51 5.58
CA PHE A 57 19.42 13.63 6.36
C PHE A 57 18.12 14.31 6.84
N SER A 58 18.21 15.54 7.35
CA SER A 58 17.05 16.27 7.88
C SER A 58 16.07 16.66 6.79
N GLN A 59 16.59 17.07 5.62
CA GLN A 59 15.80 17.38 4.45
C GLN A 59 15.08 16.15 3.88
N VAL A 60 15.76 14.99 3.86
CA VAL A 60 15.13 13.71 3.45
C VAL A 60 14.00 13.36 4.41
N VAL A 61 14.21 13.50 5.72
CA VAL A 61 13.18 13.22 6.74
C VAL A 61 11.96 14.13 6.58
N GLU A 62 12.16 15.42 6.37
CA GLU A 62 11.07 16.37 6.13
C GLU A 62 10.29 16.03 4.85
N ALA A 63 11.02 15.84 3.75
CA ALA A 63 10.42 15.56 2.44
C ALA A 63 9.64 14.23 2.42
N ILE A 64 10.19 13.16 3.00
CA ILE A 64 9.48 11.86 3.04
C ILE A 64 8.26 11.90 3.97
N THR A 65 8.30 12.72 5.03
CA THR A 65 7.14 12.91 5.92
C THR A 65 5.98 13.53 5.14
N HIS A 66 6.26 14.58 4.35
CA HIS A 66 5.28 15.20 3.47
C HIS A 66 4.83 14.26 2.34
N TYR A 67 5.76 13.53 1.70
CA TYR A 67 5.42 12.63 0.61
C TYR A 67 4.49 11.50 1.07
N ARG A 68 4.66 10.97 2.30
CA ARG A 68 3.75 9.97 2.89
C ARG A 68 2.31 10.47 3.02
N GLU A 69 2.10 11.77 3.24
CA GLU A 69 0.74 12.36 3.30
C GLU A 69 0.05 12.39 1.92
N HIS A 70 0.84 12.25 0.86
CA HIS A 70 0.44 12.31 -0.53
C HIS A 70 0.65 10.99 -1.28
N SER A 71 0.88 9.90 -0.54
CA SER A 71 0.80 8.54 -1.03
C SER A 71 -0.37 7.82 -0.37
N LYS A 72 -0.95 6.84 -1.06
CA LYS A 72 -2.04 6.01 -0.53
C LYS A 72 -1.90 4.56 -0.98
N LEU A 73 -2.51 3.67 -0.21
CA LEU A 73 -2.70 2.26 -0.56
C LEU A 73 -4.17 1.96 -0.79
N LEU A 74 -4.47 1.40 -1.96
CA LEU A 74 -5.73 0.72 -2.26
C LEU A 74 -5.45 -0.76 -2.48
N PHE A 75 -6.31 -1.63 -1.96
CA PHE A 75 -6.21 -3.06 -2.18
C PHE A 75 -7.51 -3.64 -2.74
N VAL A 76 -7.36 -4.73 -3.50
CA VAL A 76 -8.47 -5.54 -4.00
C VAL A 76 -8.22 -6.99 -3.63
N LEU A 77 -8.98 -7.51 -2.68
CA LEU A 77 -8.78 -8.85 -2.11
C LEU A 77 -9.93 -9.78 -2.47
N ALA A 78 -9.62 -10.90 -3.10
CA ALA A 78 -10.60 -11.95 -3.39
C ALA A 78 -10.85 -12.86 -2.18
N LYS A 79 -9.88 -12.93 -1.27
CA LYS A 79 -9.93 -13.69 -0.01
C LYS A 79 -9.29 -12.86 1.09
N VAL A 80 -9.73 -13.07 2.32
CA VAL A 80 -9.24 -12.37 3.52
C VAL A 80 -9.14 -13.32 4.71
N ASP A 81 -9.13 -14.63 4.45
CA ASP A 81 -9.13 -15.68 5.46
C ASP A 81 -7.92 -15.54 6.38
N ASN A 82 -6.74 -15.29 5.82
CA ASN A 82 -5.51 -15.14 6.60
C ASN A 82 -5.51 -13.86 7.44
N LEU A 83 -6.09 -12.77 6.94
CA LEU A 83 -6.26 -11.54 7.71
C LEU A 83 -7.20 -11.75 8.90
N VAL A 84 -8.32 -12.43 8.70
CA VAL A 84 -9.31 -12.74 9.74
C VAL A 84 -8.74 -13.71 10.78
N LYS A 85 -8.10 -14.80 10.33
CA LYS A 85 -7.48 -15.80 11.22
C LYS A 85 -6.43 -15.18 12.15
N ASN A 86 -5.70 -14.18 11.66
CA ASN A 86 -4.66 -13.49 12.44
C ASN A 86 -5.16 -12.21 13.13
N GLY A 87 -6.47 -11.98 13.19
CA GLY A 87 -7.06 -10.87 13.95
C GLY A 87 -6.84 -9.46 13.35
N ARG A 88 -6.39 -9.38 12.10
CA ARG A 88 -6.09 -8.11 11.40
C ARG A 88 -7.26 -7.55 10.60
N LEU A 89 -8.32 -8.34 10.45
CA LEU A 89 -9.59 -7.93 9.85
C LEU A 89 -10.75 -8.52 10.66
N SER A 90 -11.83 -7.74 10.82
CA SER A 90 -12.99 -8.20 11.59
C SER A 90 -13.69 -9.38 10.90
N LYS A 91 -14.20 -10.32 11.70
CA LYS A 91 -14.94 -11.49 11.19
C LYS A 91 -16.17 -11.06 10.37
N LEU A 92 -16.85 -9.99 10.78
CA LEU A 92 -18.03 -9.49 10.08
C LEU A 92 -17.72 -8.97 8.68
N VAL A 93 -16.58 -8.32 8.48
CA VAL A 93 -16.13 -7.94 7.13
C VAL A 93 -15.71 -9.19 6.35
N GLY A 94 -15.01 -10.11 7.02
CA GLY A 94 -14.53 -11.36 6.43
C GLY A 94 -15.62 -12.28 5.86
N THR A 95 -16.79 -12.39 6.51
CA THR A 95 -17.87 -13.31 6.07
C THR A 95 -18.46 -12.99 4.71
N VAL A 96 -18.31 -11.75 4.23
CA VAL A 96 -18.91 -11.30 2.97
C VAL A 96 -17.92 -11.42 1.79
N VAL A 97 -16.62 -11.44 2.07
CA VAL A 97 -15.57 -11.49 1.05
C VAL A 97 -15.31 -12.93 0.65
N GLY A 98 -15.16 -13.20 -0.65
CA GLY A 98 -15.01 -14.55 -1.19
C GLY A 98 -16.33 -15.29 -1.45
N LEU A 99 -17.43 -14.91 -0.78
CA LEU A 99 -18.77 -15.42 -1.05
C LEU A 99 -19.30 -14.85 -2.39
N LEU A 100 -19.88 -15.70 -3.25
CA LEU A 100 -20.50 -15.29 -4.52
C LEU A 100 -19.58 -14.42 -5.41
N ASN A 101 -18.26 -14.68 -5.40
CA ASN A 101 -17.24 -13.92 -6.14
C ASN A 101 -17.17 -12.43 -5.74
N ILE A 102 -17.49 -12.10 -4.49
CA ILE A 102 -17.33 -10.75 -3.93
C ILE A 102 -15.87 -10.52 -3.56
N ARG A 103 -15.30 -9.43 -4.08
CA ARG A 103 -13.97 -8.92 -3.73
C ARG A 103 -14.12 -7.72 -2.80
N MET A 104 -13.21 -7.61 -1.83
CA MET A 104 -13.06 -6.44 -0.98
C MET A 104 -12.22 -5.40 -1.72
N VAL A 105 -12.77 -4.21 -1.94
CA VAL A 105 -11.99 -3.03 -2.31
C VAL A 105 -11.85 -2.21 -1.04
N GLY A 106 -10.62 -1.88 -0.66
CA GLY A 106 -10.34 -1.17 0.58
C GLY A 106 -9.06 -0.35 0.51
N GLU A 107 -8.78 0.36 1.59
CA GLU A 107 -7.59 1.21 1.73
C GLU A 107 -6.91 1.03 3.09
N ALA A 108 -5.68 1.54 3.20
CA ALA A 108 -5.08 1.79 4.49
C ALA A 108 -5.72 3.04 5.12
N SER A 109 -6.27 2.91 6.33
CA SER A 109 -6.81 4.05 7.07
C SER A 109 -5.71 4.98 7.57
N ALA A 110 -6.07 6.17 8.04
CA ALA A 110 -5.13 7.12 8.63
C ALA A 110 -4.36 6.56 9.84
N GLU A 111 -4.92 5.57 10.55
CA GLU A 111 -4.26 4.86 11.66
C GLU A 111 -3.54 3.57 11.21
N GLY A 112 -3.42 3.36 9.91
CA GLY A 112 -2.77 2.20 9.29
C GLY A 112 -3.48 0.87 9.52
N LYS A 113 -4.82 0.89 9.53
CA LYS A 113 -5.68 -0.30 9.57
C LYS A 113 -6.28 -0.59 8.19
N LEU A 114 -6.88 -1.77 8.02
CA LEU A 114 -7.62 -2.11 6.81
C LEU A 114 -9.04 -1.55 6.87
N GLU A 115 -9.37 -0.67 5.92
CA GLU A 115 -10.69 -0.08 5.79
C GLU A 115 -11.43 -0.63 4.56
N LEU A 116 -12.72 -0.91 4.72
CA LEU A 116 -13.57 -1.40 3.63
C LEU A 116 -14.22 -0.23 2.91
N LEU A 117 -13.92 -0.05 1.62
CA LEU A 117 -14.55 0.97 0.78
C LEU A 117 -15.74 0.41 0.02
N GLN A 118 -15.54 -0.69 -0.70
CA GLN A 118 -16.58 -1.32 -1.51
C GLN A 118 -16.55 -2.85 -1.48
N LYS A 119 -17.71 -3.45 -1.72
CA LYS A 119 -17.89 -4.90 -1.94
C LYS A 119 -18.22 -5.13 -3.42
N ALA A 120 -17.20 -5.44 -4.21
CA ALA A 120 -17.35 -5.56 -5.66
C ALA A 120 -17.61 -7.01 -6.10
N ARG A 121 -18.75 -7.27 -6.75
CA ARG A 121 -19.07 -8.61 -7.25
C ARG A 121 -18.41 -8.87 -8.61
N GLY A 122 -17.40 -9.72 -8.62
CA GLY A 122 -16.69 -10.17 -9.81
C GLY A 122 -15.62 -9.20 -10.31
N HIS A 123 -14.77 -9.73 -11.19
CA HIS A 123 -13.56 -9.07 -11.69
C HIS A 123 -13.81 -7.69 -12.30
N LYS A 124 -14.75 -7.59 -13.24
CA LYS A 124 -15.03 -6.33 -13.96
C LYS A 124 -15.46 -5.22 -13.01
N LYS A 125 -16.36 -5.53 -12.05
CA LYS A 125 -16.81 -4.55 -11.06
C LYS A 125 -15.69 -4.15 -10.10
N SER A 126 -14.78 -5.05 -9.73
CA SER A 126 -13.66 -4.69 -8.86
C SER A 126 -12.65 -3.77 -9.54
N VAL A 127 -12.40 -3.91 -10.85
CA VAL A 127 -11.55 -2.98 -11.60
C VAL A 127 -12.16 -1.58 -11.60
N THR A 128 -13.46 -1.47 -11.93
CA THR A 128 -14.18 -0.19 -11.93
C THR A 128 -14.24 0.43 -10.54
N ALA A 129 -14.58 -0.35 -9.50
CA ALA A 129 -14.65 0.14 -8.13
C ALA A 129 -13.29 0.65 -7.63
N ALA A 130 -12.20 -0.07 -7.88
CA ALA A 130 -10.85 0.38 -7.51
C ALA A 130 -10.49 1.70 -8.20
N PHE A 131 -10.85 1.86 -9.47
CA PHE A 131 -10.56 3.08 -10.23
C PHE A 131 -11.39 4.27 -9.73
N GLU A 132 -12.66 4.05 -9.43
CA GLU A 132 -13.53 5.08 -8.84
C GLU A 132 -13.04 5.54 -7.47
N GLU A 133 -12.67 4.62 -6.58
CA GLU A 133 -12.13 4.96 -5.26
C GLU A 133 -10.78 5.69 -5.35
N MET A 134 -9.88 5.23 -6.22
CA MET A 134 -8.60 5.92 -6.46
C MET A 134 -8.81 7.36 -6.95
N LYS A 135 -9.78 7.60 -7.84
CA LYS A 135 -10.14 8.96 -8.29
C LYS A 135 -10.77 9.79 -7.17
N LYS A 136 -11.68 9.22 -6.38
CA LYS A 136 -12.28 9.91 -5.22
C LYS A 136 -11.22 10.33 -4.21
N ALA A 137 -10.18 9.51 -4.06
CA ALA A 137 -9.06 9.76 -3.18
C ALA A 137 -8.09 10.85 -3.67
N GLY A 138 -8.28 11.39 -4.89
CA GLY A 138 -7.52 12.52 -5.41
C GLY A 138 -6.39 12.17 -6.38
N TYR A 139 -6.37 10.95 -6.94
CA TYR A 139 -5.41 10.60 -8.00
C TYR A 139 -5.61 11.47 -9.24
N ASP A 140 -4.53 12.09 -9.70
CA ASP A 140 -4.52 13.02 -10.84
C ASP A 140 -3.47 12.68 -11.91
N GLY A 141 -2.88 11.47 -11.86
CA GLY A 141 -1.93 10.99 -12.88
C GLY A 141 -0.51 10.74 -12.38
N GLY A 142 -0.29 10.79 -11.05
CA GLY A 142 0.98 10.42 -10.42
C GLY A 142 1.37 8.94 -10.58
N ARG A 143 2.48 8.54 -9.96
CA ARG A 143 3.00 7.17 -10.01
C ARG A 143 2.04 6.18 -9.33
N ILE A 144 2.03 4.96 -9.86
CA ILE A 144 1.33 3.80 -9.31
C ILE A 144 2.30 2.63 -9.24
N VAL A 145 2.35 1.95 -8.09
CA VAL A 145 3.04 0.66 -7.94
C VAL A 145 2.02 -0.40 -7.55
N MET A 146 1.84 -1.41 -8.42
CA MET A 146 0.89 -2.50 -8.23
C MET A 146 1.61 -3.80 -7.94
N ALA A 147 1.46 -4.28 -6.70
CA ALA A 147 1.84 -5.62 -6.32
C ALA A 147 0.65 -6.56 -6.41
N HIS A 148 0.78 -7.70 -7.07
CA HIS A 148 -0.29 -8.69 -7.08
C HIS A 148 0.14 -10.14 -6.92
N ARG A 149 -0.77 -10.94 -6.37
CA ARG A 149 -0.63 -12.39 -6.28
C ARG A 149 -1.46 -13.06 -7.37
N ASN A 150 -0.79 -13.50 -8.44
CA ASN A 150 -1.40 -14.21 -9.58
C ASN A 150 -2.63 -13.48 -10.19
N ASN A 151 -2.54 -12.15 -10.35
CA ASN A 151 -3.65 -11.33 -10.81
C ASN A 151 -3.29 -10.43 -12.00
N ALA A 152 -2.43 -10.91 -12.90
CA ALA A 152 -1.95 -10.18 -14.07
C ALA A 152 -3.10 -9.61 -14.94
N LYS A 153 -4.22 -10.32 -15.02
CA LYS A 153 -5.41 -9.84 -15.75
C LYS A 153 -6.00 -8.57 -15.12
N PHE A 154 -6.01 -8.45 -13.79
CA PHE A 154 -6.47 -7.23 -13.14
C PHE A 154 -5.50 -6.10 -13.42
N PHE A 155 -4.20 -6.34 -13.24
CA PHE A 155 -3.15 -5.36 -13.52
C PHE A 155 -3.29 -4.78 -14.94
N GLN A 156 -3.41 -5.64 -15.95
CA GLN A 156 -3.57 -5.20 -17.34
C GLN A 156 -4.81 -4.31 -17.52
N GLN A 157 -5.98 -4.79 -17.11
CA GLN A 157 -7.24 -4.08 -17.33
C GLN A 157 -7.33 -2.77 -16.53
N PHE A 158 -6.79 -2.76 -15.32
CA PHE A 158 -6.71 -1.56 -14.51
C PHE A 158 -5.74 -0.54 -15.13
N SER A 159 -4.57 -0.98 -15.58
CA SER A 159 -3.59 -0.12 -16.25
C SER A 159 -4.15 0.51 -17.53
N GLU A 160 -4.88 -0.26 -18.34
CA GLU A 160 -5.57 0.25 -19.54
C GLU A 160 -6.61 1.31 -19.16
N LEU A 161 -7.40 1.08 -18.12
CA LEU A 161 -8.41 2.02 -17.62
C LEU A 161 -7.77 3.31 -17.09
N VAL A 162 -6.68 3.21 -16.33
CA VAL A 162 -5.94 4.37 -15.83
C VAL A 162 -5.37 5.16 -16.99
N LYS A 163 -4.66 4.53 -17.93
CA LYS A 163 -4.03 5.20 -19.08
C LYS A 163 -5.04 5.84 -20.03
N ALA A 164 -6.27 5.31 -20.11
CA ALA A 164 -7.33 5.94 -20.87
C ALA A 164 -7.80 7.29 -20.27
N SER A 165 -7.67 7.47 -18.94
CA SER A 165 -8.04 8.71 -18.25
C SER A 165 -6.85 9.61 -17.92
N PHE A 166 -5.67 9.02 -17.70
CA PHE A 166 -4.41 9.66 -17.32
C PHE A 166 -3.29 9.12 -18.23
N PRO A 167 -3.16 9.63 -19.47
CA PRO A 167 -2.24 9.06 -20.47
C PRO A 167 -0.75 9.07 -20.06
N THR A 168 -0.37 9.95 -19.14
CA THR A 168 1.00 10.10 -18.64
C THR A 168 1.30 9.27 -17.38
N ALA A 169 0.32 8.51 -16.87
CA ALA A 169 0.48 7.72 -15.66
C ALA A 169 1.62 6.69 -15.80
N VAL A 170 2.55 6.70 -14.84
CA VAL A 170 3.61 5.70 -14.70
C VAL A 170 3.08 4.60 -13.78
N ILE A 171 3.08 3.36 -14.28
CA ILE A 171 2.49 2.21 -13.59
C ILE A 171 3.50 1.06 -13.58
N ASP A 172 3.98 0.72 -12.40
CA ASP A 172 4.96 -0.35 -12.18
C ASP A 172 4.25 -1.63 -11.70
N GLU A 173 4.55 -2.76 -12.34
CA GLU A 173 4.13 -4.10 -11.89
C GLU A 173 5.22 -4.71 -11.03
N VAL A 174 4.88 -5.12 -9.81
CA VAL A 174 5.82 -5.81 -8.92
C VAL A 174 5.21 -7.11 -8.38
N ALA A 175 6.07 -8.08 -8.06
CA ALA A 175 5.62 -9.29 -7.40
C ALA A 175 5.34 -9.00 -5.91
N THR A 176 4.27 -9.57 -5.36
CA THR A 176 4.07 -9.55 -3.91
C THR A 176 5.20 -10.30 -3.20
N SER A 177 5.74 -9.74 -2.12
CA SER A 177 6.61 -10.47 -1.20
C SER A 177 5.88 -11.68 -0.59
N GLY A 178 6.59 -12.59 0.07
CA GLY A 178 5.96 -13.75 0.74
C GLY A 178 4.89 -13.32 1.76
N LEU A 179 5.17 -12.26 2.55
CA LEU A 179 4.24 -11.70 3.52
C LEU A 179 3.00 -11.09 2.86
N CYS A 180 3.20 -10.31 1.80
CA CYS A 180 2.09 -9.71 1.06
C CYS A 180 1.25 -10.77 0.35
N SER A 181 1.89 -11.79 -0.22
CA SER A 181 1.22 -12.94 -0.84
C SER A 181 0.36 -13.71 0.16
N PHE A 182 0.85 -13.89 1.39
CA PHE A 182 0.11 -14.58 2.46
C PHE A 182 -1.15 -13.83 2.86
N TYR A 183 -1.08 -12.50 3.03
CA TYR A 183 -2.23 -11.71 3.49
C TYR A 183 -3.16 -11.23 2.39
N ALA A 184 -2.64 -10.91 1.20
CA ALA A 184 -3.46 -10.52 0.05
C ALA A 184 -4.11 -11.74 -0.64
N GLU A 185 -3.52 -12.93 -0.43
CA GLU A 185 -3.98 -14.21 -0.93
C GLU A 185 -4.10 -14.27 -2.47
N GLU A 186 -4.57 -15.42 -2.97
CA GLU A 186 -4.71 -15.67 -4.40
C GLU A 186 -5.69 -14.68 -5.05
N GLY A 187 -5.25 -14.00 -6.12
CA GLY A 187 -6.04 -12.98 -6.81
C GLY A 187 -6.08 -11.64 -6.08
N GLY A 188 -5.22 -11.43 -5.08
CA GLY A 188 -5.06 -10.15 -4.37
C GLY A 188 -4.24 -9.14 -5.16
N LEU A 189 -4.53 -7.85 -4.95
CA LEU A 189 -3.80 -6.68 -5.44
C LEU A 189 -3.58 -5.70 -4.29
N LEU A 190 -2.38 -5.15 -4.18
CA LEU A 190 -1.98 -4.07 -3.28
C LEU A 190 -1.35 -2.95 -4.13
N MET A 191 -2.02 -1.80 -4.21
CA MET A 191 -1.67 -0.71 -5.14
C MET A 191 -1.33 0.55 -4.35
N GLY A 192 -0.05 0.92 -4.36
CA GLY A 192 0.39 2.25 -3.94
C GLY A 192 0.17 3.25 -5.07
N TYR A 193 -0.27 4.46 -4.75
CA TYR A 193 -0.39 5.55 -5.71
C TYR A 193 -0.16 6.92 -5.08
N GLU A 194 0.35 7.84 -5.87
CA GLU A 194 0.50 9.26 -5.49
C GLU A 194 -0.83 9.99 -5.68
N VAL A 195 -1.15 10.90 -4.75
CA VAL A 195 -2.26 11.85 -4.86
C VAL A 195 -1.73 13.27 -4.84
N LYS A 196 -2.55 14.22 -5.29
CA LYS A 196 -2.16 15.62 -5.33
C LYS A 196 -1.83 16.16 -3.94
N ALA A 197 -0.71 16.89 -3.85
CA ALA A 197 -0.35 17.73 -2.71
C ALA A 197 -1.13 19.04 -2.62
#